data_AF-A0A2N9P9B0-F1
#
_entry.id   AF-A0A2N9P9B0-F1
#
_cell.length_a   1.000
_cell.length_b   1.000
_cell.length_c   1.000
_cell.angle_alpha   90.00
_cell.angle_beta   90.00
_cell.angle_gamma   90.00
#
_symmetry.space_group_name_H-M   'P 1'
#
loop_
_entity.id
_entity.type
_entity.pdbx_description
1 polymer ?
#
loop_
_entity_poly.entity_id
_entity_poly.type
_entity_poly.pdbx_seq_one_letter_code
_entity_poly.pdbx_strand_id
1 'polypeptide(L)'
;MRKIILTIFASLLILSCKKENTTKDTNTSIANDNIVTNNSTSSSETTTNPNKSFTIDCGSGCAMTYNEVSRKENENSVEIKYNVIQYINENPQDEYSETYIFESDENKLLKSIHLSTDPQNILNDDSSLLKNELSKIGAKIFTKGIAKNNSSNSLEIVNEKGPYNLISVPFDLKKYINNLPNEIKNSYTPSTKLIDYLISKGYEGEDYKCFFLNTDEKSKKIITSITRGDSEYFVSITVSDNKFSSFSEIGSIGEETKYFKIDKNYTIMKY
;
A
#
# COMPACT_ATOMS: atom_id res chain seq x y z
N MET A 1 -3.65 -33.89 49.55
CA MET A 1 -2.43 -33.14 49.89
C MET A 1 -1.21 -34.01 49.64
N ARG A 2 -0.41 -33.71 48.60
CA ARG A 2 1.01 -34.08 48.51
C ARG A 2 1.73 -32.96 47.76
N LYS A 3 2.73 -32.37 48.43
CA LYS A 3 3.62 -31.31 47.94
C LYS A 3 4.89 -31.97 47.39
N ILE A 4 5.34 -31.58 46.20
CA ILE A 4 6.72 -31.72 45.67
C ILE A 4 6.90 -30.49 44.76
N ILE A 5 7.44 -29.36 45.24
CA ILE A 5 8.87 -28.96 45.30
C ILE A 5 9.59 -29.03 43.95
N LEU A 6 9.58 -27.88 43.24
CA LEU A 6 10.74 -27.05 42.89
C LEU A 6 11.87 -27.66 42.04
N THR A 7 11.99 -27.21 40.79
CA THR A 7 13.31 -26.94 40.19
C THR A 7 13.26 -25.80 39.17
N ILE A 8 13.98 -24.73 39.53
CA ILE A 8 14.40 -23.62 38.70
C ILE A 8 15.51 -24.12 37.76
N PHE A 9 15.40 -23.85 36.47
CA PHE A 9 16.58 -23.73 35.61
C PHE A 9 16.42 -22.53 34.69
N ALA A 10 16.94 -21.41 35.19
CA ALA A 10 17.33 -20.28 34.38
C ALA A 10 18.60 -20.66 33.61
N SER A 11 18.54 -20.64 32.29
CA SER A 11 19.72 -20.55 31.46
C SER A 11 19.44 -19.56 30.33
N LEU A 12 19.99 -18.37 30.52
CA LEU A 12 20.28 -17.42 29.46
C LEU A 12 21.03 -18.14 28.32
N LEU A 13 20.57 -17.98 27.10
CA LEU A 13 21.43 -18.06 25.92
C LEU A 13 21.32 -16.75 25.16
N ILE A 14 22.23 -15.86 25.53
CA ILE A 14 22.68 -14.72 24.73
C ILE A 14 23.61 -15.31 23.67
N LEU A 15 23.19 -15.37 22.42
CA LEU A 15 24.09 -15.65 21.30
C LEU A 15 24.35 -14.35 20.54
N SER A 16 25.54 -13.81 20.81
CA SER A 16 26.15 -12.68 20.14
C SER A 16 26.45 -12.97 18.67
N CYS A 17 26.16 -11.99 17.81
CA CYS A 17 26.67 -11.92 16.44
C CYS A 17 28.21 -11.94 16.43
N LYS A 18 28.81 -12.82 15.61
CA LYS A 18 30.23 -12.75 15.24
C LYS A 18 30.34 -12.34 13.77
N LYS A 19 30.90 -11.15 13.54
CA LYS A 19 31.35 -10.64 12.24
C LYS A 19 32.77 -11.15 12.02
N GLU A 20 33.04 -11.81 10.90
CA GLU A 20 34.39 -12.23 10.52
C GLU A 20 34.70 -11.74 9.10
N ASN A 21 35.55 -10.72 9.03
CA ASN A 21 36.24 -10.30 7.82
C ASN A 21 37.56 -11.07 7.77
N THR A 22 37.82 -11.82 6.70
CA THR A 22 39.19 -12.23 6.38
C THR A 22 39.43 -12.18 4.87
N THR A 23 40.10 -11.12 4.45
CA THR A 23 40.93 -11.03 3.25
C THR A 23 42.02 -12.10 3.26
N LYS A 24 42.19 -12.81 2.14
CA LYS A 24 43.46 -13.46 1.79
C LYS A 24 43.78 -13.21 0.32
N ASP A 25 44.69 -12.28 0.12
CA ASP A 25 45.55 -12.22 -1.06
C ASP A 25 46.38 -13.50 -1.17
N THR A 26 46.52 -14.02 -2.39
CA THR A 26 47.74 -14.72 -2.79
C THR A 26 48.04 -14.40 -4.25
N ASN A 27 49.09 -13.63 -4.45
CA ASN A 27 49.77 -13.39 -5.72
C ASN A 27 50.60 -14.63 -6.11
N THR A 28 50.55 -14.99 -7.40
CA THR A 28 51.66 -15.54 -8.22
C THR A 28 51.15 -15.54 -9.67
N SER A 29 51.41 -14.53 -10.49
CA SER A 29 52.65 -14.19 -11.23
C SER A 29 52.77 -14.88 -12.61
N ILE A 30 52.74 -14.02 -13.64
CA ILE A 30 53.54 -14.03 -14.88
C ILE A 30 53.09 -14.95 -16.03
N ALA A 31 52.57 -14.33 -17.09
CA ALA A 31 53.29 -14.23 -18.38
C ALA A 31 52.66 -13.14 -19.26
N ASN A 32 53.49 -12.17 -19.66
CA ASN A 32 53.21 -11.22 -20.73
C ASN A 32 53.22 -11.96 -22.08
N ASP A 33 52.34 -11.59 -23.02
CA ASP A 33 52.80 -11.34 -24.38
C ASP A 33 51.82 -10.48 -25.21
N ASN A 34 52.40 -9.37 -25.67
CA ASN A 34 52.22 -8.63 -26.93
C ASN A 34 50.83 -8.20 -27.44
N ILE A 35 50.75 -6.87 -27.47
CA ILE A 35 49.91 -6.00 -28.29
C ILE A 35 49.99 -6.37 -29.77
N VAL A 36 48.82 -6.57 -30.40
CA VAL A 36 48.60 -6.22 -31.81
C VAL A 36 47.30 -5.44 -31.91
N THR A 37 47.45 -4.14 -32.18
CA THR A 37 46.41 -3.21 -32.63
C THR A 37 45.77 -3.68 -33.93
N ASN A 38 44.43 -3.74 -33.96
CA ASN A 38 43.66 -3.52 -35.18
C ASN A 38 42.44 -2.66 -34.82
N ASN A 39 42.43 -1.43 -35.35
CA ASN A 39 41.29 -0.55 -35.34
C ASN A 39 40.12 -1.19 -36.10
N SER A 40 38.98 -1.33 -35.44
CA SER A 40 37.67 -1.31 -36.09
C SER A 40 36.67 -0.64 -35.17
N THR A 41 36.20 0.51 -35.63
CA THR A 41 35.17 1.37 -35.05
C THR A 41 33.89 0.58 -34.77
N SER A 42 33.47 0.53 -33.51
CA SER A 42 32.06 0.44 -33.12
C SER A 42 31.96 0.93 -31.67
N SER A 43 31.85 2.24 -31.52
CA SER A 43 31.48 2.87 -30.27
C SER A 43 30.02 2.51 -29.94
N SER A 44 29.83 1.43 -29.20
CA SER A 44 28.75 1.36 -28.24
C SER A 44 29.39 0.97 -26.91
N GLU A 45 29.84 1.98 -26.19
CA GLU A 45 30.07 1.86 -24.75
C GLU A 45 28.73 1.49 -24.13
N THR A 46 28.47 0.18 -23.98
CA THR A 46 27.54 -0.31 -22.99
C THR A 46 28.15 0.08 -21.65
N THR A 47 27.78 1.27 -21.19
CA THR A 47 27.93 1.66 -19.80
C THR A 47 27.11 0.64 -19.00
N THR A 48 27.80 -0.38 -18.48
CA THR A 48 27.29 -1.30 -17.47
C THR A 48 27.09 -0.50 -16.19
N ASN A 49 25.99 0.27 -16.16
CA ASN A 49 25.41 0.75 -14.93
C ASN A 49 25.06 -0.50 -14.10
N PRO A 50 25.43 -0.58 -12.81
CA PRO A 50 25.02 -1.71 -11.98
C PRO A 50 23.50 -1.82 -12.04
N ASN A 51 23.00 -2.99 -12.47
CA ASN A 51 21.57 -3.24 -12.63
C ASN A 51 20.85 -2.82 -11.35
N LYS A 52 20.01 -1.79 -11.45
CA LYS A 52 19.27 -1.27 -10.29
C LYS A 52 18.20 -2.30 -9.97
N SER A 53 18.23 -2.81 -8.74
CA SER A 53 17.18 -3.65 -8.22
C SER A 53 16.55 -3.04 -6.98
N PHE A 54 15.30 -3.42 -6.72
CA PHE A 54 14.63 -3.14 -5.46
C PHE A 54 13.75 -4.32 -5.09
N THR A 55 13.51 -4.48 -3.80
CA THR A 55 12.65 -5.53 -3.26
C THR A 55 11.53 -4.88 -2.47
N ILE A 56 10.30 -5.36 -2.69
CA ILE A 56 9.15 -5.01 -1.86
C ILE A 56 8.72 -6.21 -1.03
N ASP A 57 8.24 -5.93 0.19
CA ASP A 57 7.56 -6.90 1.04
C ASP A 57 6.07 -6.84 0.72
N CYS A 58 5.50 -7.98 0.29
CA CYS A 58 4.07 -8.14 -0.01
C CYS A 58 3.27 -8.72 1.17
N GLY A 59 3.91 -8.95 2.32
CA GLY A 59 3.30 -9.45 3.55
C GLY A 59 3.25 -10.98 3.65
N SER A 60 3.03 -11.51 4.85
CA SER A 60 2.84 -12.96 5.07
C SER A 60 3.98 -13.85 4.51
N GLY A 61 5.23 -13.38 4.58
CA GLY A 61 6.38 -14.10 4.03
C GLY A 61 6.54 -13.98 2.51
N CYS A 62 5.78 -13.09 1.87
CA CYS A 62 5.89 -12.75 0.46
C CYS A 62 6.88 -11.60 0.25
N ALA A 63 7.80 -11.75 -0.71
CA ALA A 63 8.63 -10.65 -1.19
C ALA A 63 8.73 -10.69 -2.72
N MET A 64 8.89 -9.53 -3.35
CA MET A 64 9.07 -9.44 -4.80
C MET A 64 10.29 -8.59 -5.11
N THR A 65 11.22 -9.14 -5.87
CA THR A 65 12.44 -8.46 -6.29
C THR A 65 12.36 -8.07 -7.75
N TYR A 66 12.52 -6.78 -8.02
CA TYR A 66 12.47 -6.16 -9.33
C TYR A 66 13.90 -5.89 -9.78
N ASN A 67 14.36 -6.61 -10.79
CA ASN A 67 15.69 -6.44 -11.35
C ASN A 67 15.58 -5.71 -12.69
N GLU A 68 16.13 -4.50 -12.80
CA GLU A 68 16.11 -3.75 -14.06
C GLU A 68 16.87 -4.52 -15.15
N VAL A 69 16.17 -4.84 -16.24
CA VAL A 69 16.70 -5.56 -17.41
C VAL A 69 17.13 -4.57 -18.48
N SER A 70 16.30 -3.56 -18.73
CA SER A 70 16.58 -2.54 -19.72
C SER A 70 15.85 -1.24 -19.41
N ARG A 71 16.38 -0.17 -19.96
CA ARG A 71 15.82 1.18 -19.88
C ARG A 71 15.89 1.83 -21.26
N LYS A 72 14.80 2.47 -21.64
CA LYS A 72 14.71 3.23 -22.89
C LYS A 72 14.19 4.64 -22.58
N GLU A 73 14.95 5.64 -22.96
CA GLU A 73 14.57 7.04 -22.82
C GLU A 73 13.94 7.51 -24.13
N ASN A 74 12.76 8.11 -24.04
CA ASN A 74 12.06 8.80 -25.10
C ASN A 74 11.95 10.28 -24.74
N GLU A 75 11.44 11.11 -25.67
CA GLU A 75 11.37 12.56 -25.47
C GLU A 75 10.64 12.96 -24.17
N ASN A 76 9.47 12.36 -23.88
CA ASN A 76 8.64 12.69 -22.72
C ASN A 76 8.38 11.50 -21.79
N SER A 77 9.07 10.38 -22.00
CA SER A 77 8.88 9.19 -21.17
C SER A 77 10.15 8.37 -21.01
N VAL A 78 10.21 7.57 -19.95
CA VAL A 78 11.22 6.55 -19.74
C VAL A 78 10.53 5.23 -19.52
N GLU A 79 10.85 4.24 -20.35
CA GLU A 79 10.38 2.87 -20.22
C GLU A 79 11.44 2.06 -19.48
N ILE A 80 11.04 1.32 -18.45
CA ILE A 80 11.93 0.45 -17.69
C ILE A 80 11.33 -0.95 -17.65
N LYS A 81 12.06 -1.93 -18.17
CA LYS A 81 11.70 -3.34 -18.10
C LYS A 81 12.36 -3.97 -16.87
N TYR A 82 11.57 -4.66 -16.06
CA TYR A 82 12.02 -5.42 -14.91
C TYR A 82 11.81 -6.92 -15.13
N ASN A 83 12.76 -7.70 -14.64
CA ASN A 83 12.56 -9.11 -14.31
C ASN A 83 12.16 -9.20 -12.84
N VAL A 84 10.96 -9.71 -12.58
CA VAL A 84 10.34 -9.78 -11.26
C VAL A 84 10.43 -11.21 -10.77
N ILE A 85 11.02 -11.40 -9.59
CA ILE A 85 11.09 -12.70 -8.91
C ILE A 85 10.27 -12.60 -7.63
N GLN A 86 9.25 -13.45 -7.52
CA GLN A 86 8.43 -13.56 -6.33
C GLN A 86 8.95 -14.67 -5.42
N TYR A 87 9.00 -14.39 -4.14
CA TYR A 87 9.40 -15.31 -3.08
C TYR A 87 8.23 -15.49 -2.12
N ILE A 88 8.00 -16.74 -1.71
CA ILE A 88 7.08 -17.08 -0.62
C ILE A 88 7.85 -17.92 0.39
N ASN A 89 7.90 -17.46 1.64
CA ASN A 89 8.70 -18.05 2.71
C ASN A 89 10.15 -18.28 2.25
N GLU A 90 10.77 -17.23 1.71
CA GLU A 90 12.16 -17.19 1.20
C GLU A 90 12.45 -18.08 -0.02
N ASN A 91 11.47 -18.82 -0.53
CA ASN A 91 11.63 -19.68 -1.70
C ASN A 91 11.08 -19.00 -2.95
N PRO A 92 11.85 -18.89 -4.05
CA PRO A 92 11.36 -18.34 -5.30
C PRO A 92 10.20 -19.22 -5.83
N GLN A 93 9.08 -18.59 -6.17
CA GLN A 93 7.89 -19.26 -6.69
C GLN A 93 7.69 -18.95 -8.17
N ASP A 94 7.71 -17.66 -8.51
CA ASP A 94 7.40 -17.17 -9.85
C ASP A 94 8.45 -16.19 -10.36
N GLU A 95 8.67 -16.20 -11.67
CA GLU A 95 9.55 -15.27 -12.38
C GLU A 95 8.86 -14.79 -13.66
N TYR A 96 8.76 -13.48 -13.84
CA TYR A 96 8.09 -12.89 -14.99
C TYR A 96 8.62 -11.47 -15.28
N SER A 97 8.21 -10.91 -16.43
CA SER A 97 8.65 -9.57 -16.85
C SER A 97 7.52 -8.55 -16.79
N GLU A 98 7.84 -7.36 -16.28
CA GLU A 98 6.96 -6.19 -16.31
C GLU A 98 7.68 -5.01 -16.98
N THR A 99 6.92 -4.11 -17.61
CA THR A 99 7.47 -2.87 -18.17
C THR A 99 6.69 -1.68 -17.64
N TYR A 100 7.38 -0.76 -16.97
CA TYR A 100 6.80 0.47 -16.43
C TYR A 100 7.16 1.65 -17.31
N ILE A 101 6.17 2.49 -17.57
CA ILE A 101 6.30 3.72 -18.34
C ILE A 101 6.18 4.89 -17.37
N PHE A 102 7.25 5.68 -17.31
CA PHE A 102 7.29 6.92 -16.53
C PHE A 102 7.12 8.08 -17.49
N GLU A 103 6.01 8.80 -17.40
CA GLU A 103 5.70 9.88 -18.32
C GLU A 103 5.86 11.24 -17.66
N SER A 104 6.30 12.22 -18.44
CA SER A 104 6.39 13.61 -18.01
C SER A 104 5.39 14.51 -18.72
N ASP A 105 5.07 15.63 -18.08
CA ASP A 105 4.38 16.74 -18.72
C ASP A 105 5.33 17.55 -19.62
N GLU A 106 4.79 18.59 -20.27
CA GLU A 106 5.55 19.51 -21.12
C GLU A 106 6.69 20.24 -20.36
N ASN A 107 6.55 20.38 -19.04
CA ASN A 107 7.55 20.99 -18.18
C ASN A 107 8.65 20.02 -17.74
N LYS A 108 8.59 18.75 -18.16
CA LYS A 108 9.46 17.64 -17.70
C LYS A 108 9.28 17.30 -16.22
N LEU A 109 8.10 17.54 -15.66
CA LEU A 109 7.68 17.05 -14.35
C LEU A 109 7.08 15.65 -14.50
N LEU A 110 7.35 14.73 -13.57
CA LEU A 110 6.77 13.39 -13.58
C LEU A 110 5.25 13.48 -13.42
N LYS A 111 4.50 13.00 -14.42
CA LYS A 111 3.04 13.07 -14.50
C LYS A 111 2.36 11.74 -14.14
N SER A 112 2.92 10.63 -14.64
CA SER A 112 2.33 9.30 -14.49
C SER A 112 3.40 8.23 -14.38
N ILE A 113 3.07 7.16 -13.67
CA ILE A 113 3.77 5.88 -13.74
C ILE A 113 2.71 4.81 -13.94
N HIS A 114 2.82 3.99 -14.97
CA HIS A 114 1.87 2.91 -15.24
C HIS A 114 2.56 1.73 -15.90
N LEU A 115 1.91 0.56 -15.89
CA LEU A 115 2.38 -0.60 -16.64
C LEU A 115 2.16 -0.37 -18.15
N SER A 116 2.97 -0.98 -18.99
CA SER A 116 2.75 -0.93 -20.45
C SER A 116 1.43 -1.58 -20.88
N THR A 117 0.92 -2.51 -20.05
CA THR A 117 -0.32 -3.27 -20.29
C THR A 117 -1.54 -2.70 -19.57
N ASP A 118 -1.35 -1.81 -18.60
CA ASP A 118 -2.42 -1.21 -17.79
C ASP A 118 -2.19 0.30 -17.64
N PRO A 119 -3.09 1.15 -18.16
CA PRO A 119 -2.95 2.60 -18.10
C PRO A 119 -3.20 3.20 -16.70
N GLN A 120 -3.50 2.40 -15.67
CA GLN A 120 -3.72 2.92 -14.32
C GLN A 120 -2.46 3.61 -13.76
N ASN A 121 -2.61 4.89 -13.36
CA ASN A 121 -1.50 5.68 -12.83
C ASN A 121 -1.23 5.32 -11.36
N ILE A 122 -0.11 4.65 -11.12
CA ILE A 122 0.39 4.23 -9.80
C ILE A 122 0.64 5.42 -8.87
N LEU A 123 0.97 6.60 -9.41
CA LEU A 123 1.10 7.81 -8.58
C LEU A 123 -0.21 8.22 -7.91
N ASN A 124 -1.35 7.79 -8.47
CA ASN A 124 -2.68 8.04 -7.94
C ASN A 124 -3.24 6.86 -7.13
N ASP A 125 -2.54 5.72 -7.09
CA ASP A 125 -2.98 4.51 -6.40
C ASP A 125 -2.22 4.33 -5.07
N ASP A 126 -2.80 4.81 -3.98
CA ASP A 126 -2.23 4.64 -2.63
C ASP A 126 -2.23 3.18 -2.14
N SER A 127 -2.97 2.26 -2.80
CA SER A 127 -2.97 0.84 -2.46
C SER A 127 -1.81 0.07 -3.09
N SER A 128 -1.20 0.62 -4.14
CA SER A 128 -0.06 -0.01 -4.81
C SER A 128 1.16 -0.09 -3.90
N LEU A 129 1.60 -1.32 -3.61
CA LEU A 129 2.84 -1.60 -2.87
C LEU A 129 4.08 -1.03 -3.57
N LEU A 130 4.00 -0.81 -4.89
CA LEU A 130 5.10 -0.33 -5.71
C LEU A 130 5.22 1.19 -5.75
N LYS A 131 4.16 1.91 -5.33
CA LYS A 131 4.10 3.37 -5.44
C LYS A 131 5.33 4.04 -4.86
N ASN A 132 5.77 3.64 -3.67
CA ASN A 132 6.90 4.28 -2.99
C ASN A 132 8.20 4.10 -3.77
N GLU A 133 8.55 2.86 -4.13
CA GLU A 133 9.80 2.56 -4.84
C GLU A 133 9.81 3.15 -6.26
N LEU A 134 8.71 2.99 -7.00
CA LEU A 134 8.58 3.59 -8.32
C LEU A 134 8.59 5.12 -8.25
N SER A 135 7.97 5.75 -7.25
CA SER A 135 8.05 7.21 -7.08
C SER A 135 9.48 7.68 -6.81
N LYS A 136 10.27 6.95 -6.01
CA LYS A 136 11.69 7.26 -5.78
C LYS A 136 12.50 7.16 -7.07
N ILE A 137 12.22 6.14 -7.89
CA ILE A 137 12.85 5.98 -9.20
C ILE A 137 12.45 7.12 -10.12
N GLY A 138 11.16 7.45 -10.18
CA GLY A 138 10.63 8.57 -10.96
C GLY A 138 11.25 9.92 -10.57
N ALA A 139 11.43 10.18 -9.28
CA ALA A 139 12.07 11.40 -8.78
C ALA A 139 13.56 11.50 -9.17
N LYS A 140 14.25 10.37 -9.36
CA LYS A 140 15.63 10.34 -9.88
C LYS A 140 15.67 10.59 -11.39
N ILE A 141 14.64 10.16 -12.13
CA ILE A 141 14.54 10.36 -13.58
C ILE A 141 14.12 11.80 -13.90
N PHE A 142 13.09 12.30 -13.22
CA PHE A 142 12.50 13.61 -13.45
C PHE A 142 12.82 14.54 -12.27
N THR A 143 14.03 15.11 -12.30
CA THR A 143 14.60 15.91 -11.21
C THR A 143 13.87 17.22 -10.92
N LYS A 144 13.04 17.69 -11.85
CA LYS A 144 12.18 18.87 -11.64
C LYS A 144 11.05 18.61 -10.64
N GLY A 145 10.77 17.35 -10.32
CA GLY A 145 9.76 16.94 -9.36
C GLY A 145 8.53 16.32 -10.01
N ILE A 146 7.49 16.15 -9.21
CA ILE A 146 6.22 15.54 -9.61
C ILE A 146 5.27 16.66 -10.05
N ALA A 147 4.59 16.47 -11.19
CA ALA A 147 3.60 17.40 -11.70
C ALA A 147 2.49 17.56 -10.66
N LYS A 148 2.22 18.82 -10.27
CA LYS A 148 1.02 19.12 -9.49
C LYS A 148 -0.17 18.92 -10.41
N ASN A 149 -0.75 17.73 -10.38
CA ASN A 149 -2.04 17.53 -11.05
C ASN A 149 -3.05 18.48 -10.38
N ASN A 150 -3.46 19.53 -11.11
CA ASN A 150 -4.64 20.33 -10.80
C ASN A 150 -5.95 19.52 -10.93
N SER A 151 -5.86 18.23 -11.27
CA SER A 151 -6.87 17.25 -10.87
C SER A 151 -6.68 16.93 -9.39
N SER A 152 -7.12 17.85 -8.52
CA SER A 152 -7.76 17.36 -7.30
C SER A 152 -9.01 16.64 -7.78
N ASN A 153 -8.86 15.36 -8.13
CA ASN A 153 -9.98 14.45 -8.06
C ASN A 153 -10.34 14.41 -6.57
N SER A 154 -11.16 15.37 -6.14
CA SER A 154 -11.77 15.37 -4.82
C SER A 154 -12.24 13.94 -4.57
N LEU A 155 -11.82 13.36 -3.45
CA LEU A 155 -12.26 12.03 -3.07
C LEU A 155 -13.77 12.13 -2.88
N GLU A 156 -14.52 11.77 -3.92
CA GLU A 156 -15.95 11.62 -3.87
C GLU A 156 -16.18 10.34 -3.08
N ILE A 157 -16.81 10.45 -1.92
CA ILE A 157 -16.97 9.34 -0.98
C ILE A 157 -18.38 8.77 -1.01
N VAL A 158 -19.33 9.56 -1.55
CA VAL A 158 -20.75 9.22 -1.66
C VAL A 158 -21.25 9.68 -3.04
N ASN A 159 -22.19 8.94 -3.61
CA ASN A 159 -22.68 9.17 -4.98
C ASN A 159 -23.86 10.15 -5.08
N GLU A 160 -24.46 10.56 -3.95
CA GLU A 160 -25.60 11.48 -3.95
C GLU A 160 -25.14 12.94 -4.00
N LYS A 161 -25.84 13.80 -4.74
CA LYS A 161 -25.52 15.24 -4.81
C LYS A 161 -26.08 15.94 -3.56
N GLY A 162 -25.19 16.62 -2.82
CA GLY A 162 -25.48 17.26 -1.53
C GLY A 162 -26.56 18.37 -1.55
N PRO A 163 -26.91 18.93 -0.37
CA PRO A 163 -26.17 18.88 0.89
C PRO A 163 -26.49 17.65 1.77
N TYR A 164 -25.44 17.05 2.33
CA TYR A 164 -25.55 15.92 3.25
C TYR A 164 -25.96 16.39 4.65
N ASN A 165 -26.80 15.61 5.34
CA ASN A 165 -27.20 15.89 6.70
C ASN A 165 -26.23 15.19 7.67
N LEU A 166 -25.54 15.98 8.50
CA LEU A 166 -24.77 15.43 9.61
C LEU A 166 -25.71 14.68 10.57
N ILE A 167 -25.28 13.51 11.02
CA ILE A 167 -26.05 12.73 11.98
C ILE A 167 -25.79 13.30 13.38
N SER A 168 -26.86 13.77 14.03
CA SER A 168 -26.81 14.05 15.48
C SER A 168 -26.79 12.72 16.22
N VAL A 169 -25.70 12.39 16.91
CA VAL A 169 -25.57 11.11 17.63
C VAL A 169 -25.52 11.28 19.15
N PRO A 170 -26.60 10.90 19.85
CA PRO A 170 -26.60 10.66 21.28
C PRO A 170 -27.11 9.24 21.57
N PHE A 171 -26.25 8.22 21.55
CA PHE A 171 -26.71 6.87 21.90
C PHE A 171 -26.25 6.41 23.28
N ASP A 172 -27.27 6.09 24.09
CA ASP A 172 -27.17 5.27 25.29
C ASP A 172 -27.38 3.80 24.88
N LEU A 173 -26.31 2.99 25.01
CA LEU A 173 -26.36 1.55 24.75
C LEU A 173 -27.28 0.77 25.70
N LYS A 174 -27.86 1.38 26.74
CA LYS A 174 -28.76 0.69 27.67
C LYS A 174 -30.04 0.14 27.05
N LYS A 175 -30.44 0.57 25.84
CA LYS A 175 -31.53 -0.06 25.08
C LYS A 175 -31.11 -1.31 24.28
N TYR A 176 -29.81 -1.51 24.07
CA TYR A 176 -29.26 -2.54 23.18
C TYR A 176 -29.10 -3.91 23.86
N ILE A 177 -29.49 -4.04 25.13
CA ILE A 177 -29.83 -5.32 25.75
C ILE A 177 -31.36 -5.40 25.78
N ASN A 178 -31.96 -5.78 24.65
CA ASN A 178 -33.12 -6.69 24.53
C ASN A 178 -34.03 -6.47 23.31
N ASN A 179 -33.93 -5.37 22.56
CA ASN A 179 -34.68 -5.19 21.30
C ASN A 179 -33.96 -4.16 20.45
N LEU A 180 -33.42 -4.55 19.29
CA LEU A 180 -32.94 -3.61 18.27
C LEU A 180 -34.15 -2.99 17.57
N PRO A 181 -34.36 -1.66 17.68
CA PRO A 181 -34.77 -0.93 16.48
C PRO A 181 -34.24 0.50 16.46
N ASN A 182 -33.59 0.86 15.36
CA ASN A 182 -33.90 2.04 14.56
C ASN A 182 -32.99 2.03 13.33
N GLU A 183 -33.59 1.93 12.13
CA GLU A 183 -32.87 2.18 10.88
C GLU A 183 -32.18 3.55 10.93
N ILE A 184 -30.92 3.60 10.49
CA ILE A 184 -30.22 4.87 10.30
C ILE A 184 -30.82 5.53 9.05
N LYS A 185 -31.79 6.43 9.25
CA LYS A 185 -32.60 7.03 8.16
C LYS A 185 -31.83 7.87 7.13
N ASN A 186 -30.55 8.17 7.38
CA ASN A 186 -29.71 9.00 6.51
C ASN A 186 -28.44 8.25 6.09
N SER A 187 -28.59 7.06 5.49
CA SER A 187 -27.50 6.36 4.80
C SER A 187 -27.31 6.90 3.39
N TYR A 188 -26.06 6.96 2.94
CA TYR A 188 -25.69 7.29 1.57
C TYR A 188 -25.05 6.09 0.88
N THR A 189 -25.27 5.92 -0.42
CA THR A 189 -24.51 4.95 -1.21
C THR A 189 -23.06 5.43 -1.35
N PRO A 190 -22.06 4.62 -0.96
CA PRO A 190 -20.66 4.95 -1.17
C PRO A 190 -20.33 5.08 -2.66
N SER A 191 -19.33 5.91 -2.95
CA SER A 191 -18.73 5.94 -4.28
C SER A 191 -17.96 4.68 -4.61
N THR A 192 -17.72 4.44 -5.90
CA THR A 192 -16.86 3.33 -6.36
C THR A 192 -15.48 3.41 -5.73
N LYS A 193 -14.89 4.60 -5.63
CA LYS A 193 -13.58 4.81 -4.97
C LYS A 193 -13.57 4.37 -3.51
N LEU A 194 -14.65 4.62 -2.77
CA LEU A 194 -14.74 4.15 -1.40
C LEU A 194 -14.95 2.63 -1.34
N ILE A 195 -15.76 2.07 -2.24
CA ILE A 195 -15.95 0.61 -2.36
C ILE A 195 -14.62 -0.08 -2.68
N ASP A 196 -13.86 0.40 -3.66
CA ASP A 196 -12.55 -0.13 -4.02
C ASP A 196 -11.59 -0.09 -2.82
N TYR A 197 -11.63 1.01 -2.05
CA TYR A 197 -10.86 1.11 -0.82
C TYR A 197 -11.28 0.06 0.22
N LEU A 198 -12.58 -0.17 0.43
CA LEU A 198 -13.09 -1.20 1.36
C LEU A 198 -12.68 -2.60 0.92
N ILE A 199 -12.80 -2.91 -0.37
CA ILE A 199 -12.36 -4.18 -0.96
C ILE A 199 -10.85 -4.38 -0.74
N SER A 200 -10.03 -3.34 -0.95
CA SER A 200 -8.58 -3.38 -0.67
C SER A 200 -8.24 -3.65 0.81
N LYS A 201 -9.20 -3.43 1.73
CA LYS A 201 -9.10 -3.74 3.15
C LYS A 201 -9.70 -5.10 3.53
N GLY A 202 -10.20 -5.86 2.57
CA GLY A 202 -10.82 -7.17 2.78
C GLY A 202 -12.31 -7.12 3.14
N TYR A 203 -12.97 -5.96 2.97
CA TYR A 203 -14.39 -5.77 3.29
C TYR A 203 -15.23 -5.71 2.01
N GLU A 204 -15.14 -6.77 1.21
CA GLU A 204 -16.08 -6.99 0.11
C GLU A 204 -17.44 -7.45 0.68
N GLY A 205 -18.50 -6.81 0.22
CA GLY A 205 -19.88 -7.08 0.60
C GLY A 205 -20.87 -6.90 -0.54
N GLU A 206 -22.09 -7.36 -0.30
CA GLU A 206 -23.23 -7.33 -1.21
C GLU A 206 -23.91 -5.96 -1.25
N ASP A 207 -23.90 -5.26 -0.11
CA ASP A 207 -24.48 -3.93 0.05
C ASP A 207 -23.59 -3.07 0.95
N TYR A 208 -23.57 -1.77 0.68
CA TYR A 208 -22.77 -0.80 1.41
C TYR A 208 -23.56 0.46 1.72
N LYS A 209 -23.47 0.92 2.97
CA LYS A 209 -24.14 2.15 3.43
C LYS A 209 -23.17 3.03 4.19
N CYS A 210 -23.10 4.31 3.83
CA CYS A 210 -22.19 5.28 4.46
C CYS A 210 -22.91 6.33 5.28
N PHE A 211 -22.22 6.81 6.31
CA PHE A 211 -22.72 7.76 7.29
C PHE A 211 -21.64 8.77 7.66
N PHE A 212 -21.90 10.07 7.47
CA PHE A 212 -20.99 11.10 7.97
C PHE A 212 -21.16 11.26 9.48
N LEU A 213 -20.08 11.02 10.21
CA LEU A 213 -20.02 11.21 11.65
C LEU A 213 -19.58 12.63 12.00
N ASN A 214 -18.57 13.14 11.30
CA ASN A 214 -18.12 14.52 11.42
C ASN A 214 -17.53 14.97 10.07
N THR A 215 -17.71 16.24 9.72
CA THR A 215 -17.08 16.88 8.56
C THR A 215 -16.55 18.24 8.97
N ASP A 216 -15.23 18.40 8.98
CA ASP A 216 -14.57 19.70 9.02
C ASP A 216 -13.91 20.01 7.67
N GLU A 217 -13.34 21.21 7.51
CA GLU A 217 -12.75 21.64 6.22
C GLU A 217 -11.63 20.74 5.72
N LYS A 218 -10.93 20.02 6.61
CA LYS A 218 -9.74 19.24 6.30
C LYS A 218 -9.94 17.73 6.48
N SER A 219 -10.95 17.33 7.24
CA SER A 219 -11.18 15.96 7.64
C SER A 219 -12.66 15.58 7.63
N LYS A 220 -12.95 14.36 7.15
CA LYS A 220 -14.28 13.75 7.18
C LYS A 220 -14.15 12.41 7.86
N LYS A 221 -14.93 12.18 8.90
CA LYS A 221 -15.04 10.89 9.58
C LYS A 221 -16.35 10.22 9.20
N ILE A 222 -16.24 9.00 8.72
CA ILE A 222 -17.33 8.27 8.07
C ILE A 222 -17.43 6.90 8.72
N ILE A 223 -18.65 6.42 8.89
CA ILE A 223 -18.93 5.02 9.21
C ILE A 223 -19.52 4.38 7.97
N THR A 224 -19.04 3.20 7.62
CA THR A 224 -19.60 2.38 6.55
C THR A 224 -20.10 1.07 7.15
N SER A 225 -21.36 0.75 6.85
CA SER A 225 -21.95 -0.58 7.01
C SER A 225 -21.69 -1.39 5.74
N ILE A 226 -21.29 -2.64 5.91
CA ILE A 226 -21.05 -3.62 4.85
C ILE A 226 -21.86 -4.87 5.15
N THR A 227 -22.82 -5.19 4.29
CA THR A 227 -23.60 -6.43 4.38
C THR A 227 -22.85 -7.54 3.64
N ARG A 228 -22.67 -8.69 4.27
CA ARG A 228 -22.04 -9.87 3.68
C ARG A 228 -22.73 -11.13 4.18
N GLY A 229 -23.51 -11.77 3.31
CA GLY A 229 -24.42 -12.84 3.71
C GLY A 229 -25.34 -12.40 4.85
N ASP A 230 -25.41 -13.22 5.91
CA ASP A 230 -26.24 -12.95 7.10
C ASP A 230 -25.55 -12.04 8.14
N SER A 231 -24.41 -11.43 7.79
CA SER A 231 -23.63 -10.57 8.68
C SER A 231 -23.57 -9.13 8.19
N GLU A 232 -23.43 -8.20 9.14
CA GLU A 232 -23.22 -6.78 8.88
C GLU A 232 -22.00 -6.28 9.65
N TYR A 233 -21.06 -5.66 8.95
CA TYR A 233 -19.83 -5.11 9.53
C TYR A 233 -19.87 -3.59 9.51
N PHE A 234 -19.33 -2.98 10.56
CA PHE A 234 -19.25 -1.53 10.69
C PHE A 234 -17.78 -1.13 10.76
N VAL A 235 -17.38 -0.23 9.86
CA VAL A 235 -16.01 0.31 9.81
C VAL A 235 -16.02 1.82 9.93
N SER A 236 -15.06 2.38 10.64
CA SER A 236 -14.79 3.81 10.70
C SER A 236 -13.65 4.15 9.77
N ILE A 237 -13.86 5.18 8.95
CA ILE A 237 -12.90 5.69 7.99
C ILE A 237 -12.72 7.18 8.24
N THR A 238 -11.47 7.63 8.28
CA THR A 238 -11.16 9.06 8.28
C THR A 238 -10.57 9.40 6.93
N VAL A 239 -11.06 10.48 6.34
CA VAL A 239 -10.50 11.09 5.15
C VAL A 239 -9.91 12.42 5.56
N SER A 240 -8.64 12.66 5.29
CA SER A 240 -7.95 13.92 5.59
C SER A 240 -7.24 14.39 4.34
N ASP A 241 -7.35 15.68 4.01
CA ASP A 241 -6.75 16.27 2.80
C ASP A 241 -7.06 15.46 1.52
N ASN A 242 -8.32 15.02 1.38
CA ASN A 242 -8.82 14.16 0.30
C ASN A 242 -8.14 12.78 0.19
N LYS A 243 -7.61 12.23 1.30
CA LYS A 243 -7.00 10.90 1.36
C LYS A 243 -7.58 10.07 2.50
N PHE A 244 -7.74 8.77 2.31
CA PHE A 244 -8.09 7.86 3.41
C PHE A 244 -6.92 7.79 4.40
N SER A 245 -7.09 8.39 5.58
CA SER A 245 -6.05 8.51 6.60
C SER A 245 -6.16 7.46 7.71
N SER A 246 -7.33 6.84 7.89
CA SER A 246 -7.51 5.74 8.85
C SER A 246 -8.61 4.78 8.46
N PHE A 247 -8.48 3.52 8.87
CA PHE A 247 -9.48 2.47 8.74
C PHE A 247 -9.53 1.65 10.03
N SER A 248 -10.72 1.34 10.55
CA SER A 248 -10.89 0.45 11.70
C SER A 248 -12.26 -0.21 11.68
N GLU A 249 -12.33 -1.53 11.82
CA GLU A 249 -13.59 -2.20 12.19
C GLU A 249 -14.00 -1.79 13.59
N ILE A 250 -15.22 -1.30 13.72
CA ILE A 250 -15.77 -0.79 14.99
C ILE A 250 -16.88 -1.69 15.52
N GLY A 251 -17.52 -2.50 14.69
CA GLY A 251 -18.52 -3.45 15.14
C GLY A 251 -18.90 -4.48 14.08
N SER A 252 -19.66 -5.47 14.50
CA SER A 252 -20.20 -6.53 13.65
C SER A 252 -21.49 -7.07 14.24
N ILE A 253 -22.40 -7.53 13.39
CA ILE A 253 -23.59 -8.31 13.72
C ILE A 253 -23.51 -9.58 12.87
N GLY A 254 -23.69 -10.75 13.46
CA GLY A 254 -23.51 -12.04 12.80
C GLY A 254 -23.09 -13.12 13.80
N GLU A 255 -22.14 -13.98 13.41
CA GLU A 255 -21.60 -15.04 14.27
C GLU A 255 -20.97 -14.49 15.56
N GLU A 256 -20.16 -13.45 15.44
CA GLU A 256 -19.59 -12.71 16.56
C GLU A 256 -20.13 -11.27 16.52
N THR A 257 -20.84 -10.88 17.58
CA THR A 257 -21.38 -9.52 17.69
C THR A 257 -20.39 -8.64 18.45
N LYS A 258 -19.85 -7.62 17.77
CA LYS A 258 -18.97 -6.61 18.35
C LYS A 258 -19.71 -5.29 18.44
N TYR A 259 -19.76 -4.71 19.63
CA TYR A 259 -20.52 -3.50 19.88
C TYR A 259 -19.62 -2.27 19.89
N PHE A 260 -20.18 -1.13 19.48
CA PHE A 260 -19.55 0.17 19.67
C PHE A 260 -20.55 1.22 20.09
N LYS A 261 -20.03 2.26 20.75
CA LYS A 261 -20.73 3.50 21.03
C LYS A 261 -20.00 4.69 20.45
N ILE A 262 -20.75 5.70 20.03
CA ILE A 262 -20.21 6.99 19.68
C ILE A 262 -20.73 7.98 20.71
N ASP A 263 -19.81 8.70 21.33
CA ASP A 263 -20.19 9.76 22.25
C ASP A 263 -20.57 11.05 21.52
N LYS A 264 -21.04 12.02 22.32
CA LYS A 264 -21.35 13.39 21.91
C LYS A 264 -20.17 14.17 21.30
N ASN A 265 -18.94 13.66 21.42
CA ASN A 265 -17.74 14.22 20.80
C ASN A 265 -17.32 13.44 19.55
N TYR A 266 -18.18 12.57 19.01
CA TYR A 266 -17.90 11.72 17.85
C TYR A 266 -16.75 10.71 18.05
N THR A 267 -16.44 10.39 19.32
CA THR A 267 -15.44 9.38 19.68
C THR A 267 -16.07 8.00 19.71
N ILE A 268 -15.40 7.04 19.07
CA ILE A 268 -15.87 5.65 18.96
C ILE A 268 -15.22 4.84 20.08
N MET A 269 -16.04 4.14 20.86
CA MET A 269 -15.60 3.21 21.90
C MET A 269 -16.17 1.82 21.61
N LYS A 270 -15.32 0.79 21.61
CA LYS A 270 -15.70 -0.62 21.36
C LYS A 270 -15.93 -1.35 22.69
N TYR A 271 -16.79 -2.38 22.71
CA TYR A 271 -17.12 -3.20 23.88
C TYR A 271 -16.99 -4.68 23.57
#